data_AF-A0A661SXS4-F1
#
_entry.id   AF-A0A661SXS4-F1
#
_cell.length_a   1.000
_cell.length_b   1.000
_cell.length_c   1.000
_cell.angle_alpha   90.00
_cell.angle_beta   90.00
_cell.angle_gamma   90.00
#
_symmetry.space_group_name_H-M   'P 1'
#
loop_
_entity.id
_entity.type
_entity.pdbx_description
1 polymer ?
#
loop_
_entity_poly.entity_id
_entity_poly.type
_entity_poly.pdbx_seq_one_letter_code
_entity_poly.pdbx_strand_id
1 'polypeptide(L)'
;MRDGRVFRTRLGGRITLGFSLETCLKMGYYPVFLDLEGTTVLVVGGGRVAERKIETLLQYGAEVHVVSRELTGGLDALIREGRIRKIGDTFDDGHLEGVFLVIAATDDRDLNHRISLSARKRGLLVNAVDQPVDCNFIVPSIVRRGDLVIAVSTSGKSPAMARKLREALSSRFGPEYAVFLELMGRLRQAVLSRGFTQEKNRRIFQGLVDSDILQALAANDWEHVASMLREMLPGDLFMEIRSWLSGRRSPGSGGRRPSGRVGR
;
A
#
# COMPACT_ATOMS: atom_id res chain seq x y z
N MET A 1 10.04 6.78 -50.53
CA MET A 1 11.45 7.07 -50.90
C MET A 1 11.76 8.46 -50.33
N ARG A 2 12.73 8.79 -49.48
CA ARG A 2 13.89 8.21 -48.78
C ARG A 2 13.84 8.87 -47.37
N ASP A 3 14.39 8.38 -46.26
CA ASP A 3 15.75 7.94 -46.07
C ASP A 3 15.85 7.24 -44.68
N GLY A 4 15.89 5.90 -44.67
CA GLY A 4 16.11 5.13 -43.45
C GLY A 4 17.61 4.96 -43.25
N ARG A 5 18.17 5.43 -42.14
CA ARG A 5 19.59 5.23 -41.83
C ARG A 5 19.86 3.75 -41.56
N VAL A 6 20.52 3.10 -42.51
CA VAL A 6 20.98 1.70 -42.43
C VAL A 6 22.35 1.67 -41.76
N PHE A 7 22.46 1.04 -40.59
CA PHE A 7 23.76 0.69 -40.01
C PHE A 7 24.16 -0.73 -40.44
N ARG A 8 25.31 -0.87 -41.10
CA ARG A 8 25.91 -2.16 -41.48
C ARG A 8 26.80 -2.66 -40.33
N THR A 9 26.56 -3.89 -39.87
CA THR A 9 27.51 -4.64 -39.03
C THR A 9 28.37 -5.55 -39.90
N ARG A 10 29.56 -5.96 -39.40
CA ARG A 10 30.59 -6.75 -40.12
C ARG A 10 30.23 -8.21 -40.40
N LEU A 11 29.00 -8.66 -40.13
CA LEU A 11 28.53 -10.01 -40.44
C LEU A 11 27.15 -9.87 -41.11
N GLY A 12 27.09 -10.17 -42.41
CA GLY A 12 26.02 -9.81 -43.36
C GLY A 12 24.62 -10.41 -43.15
N GLY A 13 24.04 -10.31 -41.96
CA GLY A 13 22.63 -10.62 -41.70
C GLY A 13 21.77 -9.34 -41.63
N ARG A 14 20.69 -9.27 -42.43
CA ARG A 14 19.64 -8.26 -42.25
C ARG A 14 18.76 -8.68 -41.06
N ILE A 15 18.93 -8.04 -39.91
CA ILE A 15 17.92 -8.08 -38.84
C ILE A 15 17.09 -6.81 -38.96
N THR A 16 15.90 -6.92 -39.55
CA THR A 16 14.90 -5.86 -39.44
C THR A 16 14.27 -5.98 -38.05
N LEU A 17 14.87 -5.35 -37.04
CA LEU A 17 14.20 -5.11 -35.76
C LEU A 17 13.07 -4.11 -36.03
N GLY A 18 11.90 -4.63 -36.41
CA GLY A 18 10.65 -3.90 -36.51
C GLY A 18 10.10 -3.56 -35.12
N PHE A 19 10.88 -2.87 -34.30
CA PHE A 19 10.33 -2.15 -33.15
C PHE A 19 9.97 -0.76 -33.64
N SER A 20 8.71 -0.61 -34.07
CA SER A 20 8.10 0.71 -34.16
C SER A 20 8.22 1.39 -32.79
N LEU A 21 8.87 2.55 -32.76
CA LEU A 21 8.91 3.44 -31.60
C LEU A 21 7.50 3.86 -31.15
N GLU A 22 6.48 3.72 -32.00
CA GLU A 22 5.08 4.02 -31.66
C GLU A 22 4.47 3.01 -30.68
N THR A 23 4.95 1.76 -30.64
CA THR A 23 4.47 0.77 -29.65
C THR A 23 5.03 1.01 -28.24
N CYS A 24 5.98 1.95 -28.10
CA CYS A 24 6.66 2.24 -26.84
C CYS A 24 5.91 3.27 -25.96
N LEU A 25 4.86 3.91 -26.47
CA LEU A 25 3.92 4.73 -25.69
C LEU A 25 2.87 3.85 -24.99
N LYS A 26 3.29 2.80 -24.29
CA LYS A 26 2.39 2.01 -23.43
C LYS A 26 2.36 2.63 -22.04
N MET A 27 1.28 3.40 -21.82
CA MET A 27 0.83 4.05 -20.59
C MET A 27 1.43 3.46 -19.30
N GLY A 28 2.26 4.26 -18.62
CA GLY A 28 2.69 3.96 -17.26
C GLY A 28 1.54 4.14 -16.26
N TYR A 29 1.58 3.41 -15.16
CA TYR A 29 0.65 3.63 -14.05
C TYR A 29 1.03 4.91 -13.30
N TYR A 30 0.05 5.75 -12.97
CA TYR A 30 0.25 6.88 -12.06
C TYR A 30 0.23 6.36 -10.61
N PRO A 31 1.32 6.50 -9.84
CA PRO A 31 1.38 5.98 -8.49
C PRO A 31 0.54 6.84 -7.54
N VAL A 32 -0.43 6.21 -6.89
CA VAL A 32 -1.28 6.82 -5.86
C VAL A 32 -1.43 5.88 -4.68
N PHE A 33 -1.65 6.45 -3.50
CA PHE A 33 -2.19 5.72 -2.37
C PHE A 33 -3.66 6.10 -2.23
N LEU A 34 -4.50 5.08 -2.08
CA LEU A 34 -5.95 5.21 -1.95
C LEU A 34 -6.32 5.01 -0.48
N ASP A 35 -7.16 5.90 0.04
CA ASP A 35 -7.85 5.68 1.31
C ASP A 35 -9.08 4.81 1.03
N LEU A 36 -9.18 3.69 1.73
CA LEU A 36 -10.29 2.75 1.61
C LEU A 36 -11.12 2.65 2.89
N GLU A 37 -10.82 3.45 3.91
CA GLU A 37 -11.58 3.45 5.17
C GLU A 37 -13.06 3.74 4.88
N GLY A 38 -13.96 2.84 5.30
CA GLY A 38 -15.40 2.96 5.07
C GLY A 38 -15.83 2.92 3.60
N THR A 39 -14.93 2.52 2.69
CA THR A 39 -15.21 2.54 1.24
C THR A 39 -15.69 1.17 0.78
N THR A 40 -16.81 1.13 0.04
CA THR A 40 -17.35 -0.12 -0.50
C THR A 40 -16.49 -0.67 -1.64
N VAL A 41 -16.04 -1.91 -1.48
CA VAL A 41 -15.23 -2.66 -2.45
C VAL A 41 -15.93 -3.97 -2.82
N LEU A 42 -16.10 -4.21 -4.12
CA LEU A 42 -16.65 -5.46 -4.62
C LEU A 42 -15.55 -6.46 -4.98
N VAL A 43 -15.66 -7.68 -4.50
CA VAL A 43 -14.84 -8.82 -4.93
C VAL A 43 -15.74 -9.88 -5.57
N VAL A 44 -15.49 -10.19 -6.84
CA VAL A 44 -16.20 -11.23 -7.56
C VAL A 44 -15.33 -12.48 -7.62
N GLY A 45 -15.83 -13.58 -7.05
CA GLY A 45 -15.10 -14.81 -6.81
C GLY A 45 -14.91 -15.09 -5.32
N GLY A 46 -14.88 -16.38 -4.96
CA GLY A 46 -14.83 -16.84 -3.58
C GLY A 46 -13.71 -17.85 -3.30
N GLY A 47 -12.76 -18.00 -4.22
CA GLY A 47 -11.60 -18.88 -4.03
C GLY A 47 -10.47 -18.25 -3.21
N ARG A 48 -9.36 -18.99 -3.06
CA ARG A 48 -8.17 -18.56 -2.29
C ARG A 48 -7.54 -17.25 -2.78
N VAL A 49 -7.70 -16.90 -4.06
CA VAL A 49 -7.19 -15.62 -4.58
C VAL A 49 -8.05 -14.46 -4.07
N ALA A 50 -9.37 -14.60 -4.12
CA ALA A 50 -10.30 -13.62 -3.59
C ALA A 50 -10.09 -13.44 -2.08
N GLU A 51 -10.00 -14.54 -1.32
CA GLU A 51 -9.75 -14.53 0.13
C GLU A 51 -8.54 -13.68 0.52
N ARG A 52 -7.35 -13.94 -0.08
CA ARG A 52 -6.14 -13.16 0.20
C ARG A 52 -6.30 -11.65 -0.10
N LYS A 53 -7.06 -11.32 -1.15
CA LYS A 53 -7.32 -9.91 -1.51
C LYS A 53 -8.28 -9.27 -0.52
N ILE A 54 -9.33 -9.98 -0.12
CA ILE A 54 -10.30 -9.53 0.88
C ILE A 54 -9.60 -9.27 2.22
N GLU A 55 -8.76 -10.19 2.68
CA GLU A 55 -7.97 -9.98 3.91
C GLU A 55 -7.09 -8.74 3.84
N THR A 56 -6.50 -8.46 2.68
CA THR A 56 -5.69 -7.25 2.46
C THR A 56 -6.57 -6.01 2.49
N LEU A 57 -7.70 -6.00 1.79
CA LEU A 57 -8.64 -4.88 1.74
C LEU A 57 -9.18 -4.53 3.14
N LEU A 58 -9.52 -5.53 3.94
CA LEU A 58 -9.97 -5.36 5.33
C LEU A 58 -8.90 -4.72 6.22
N GLN A 59 -7.61 -4.93 5.96
CA GLN A 59 -6.53 -4.26 6.69
C GLN A 59 -6.43 -2.75 6.39
N TYR A 60 -7.09 -2.29 5.32
CA TYR A 60 -7.19 -0.88 4.94
C TYR A 60 -8.60 -0.29 5.18
N GLY A 61 -9.44 -0.95 5.99
CA GLY A 61 -10.73 -0.41 6.40
C GLY A 61 -11.85 -0.48 5.34
N ALA A 62 -11.63 -1.22 4.24
CA ALA A 62 -12.63 -1.37 3.20
C ALA A 62 -13.88 -2.13 3.68
N GLU A 63 -15.05 -1.66 3.26
CA GLU A 63 -16.30 -2.38 3.38
C GLU A 63 -16.43 -3.37 2.21
N VAL A 64 -16.13 -4.64 2.47
CA VAL A 64 -16.01 -5.63 1.40
C VAL A 64 -17.33 -6.35 1.15
N HIS A 65 -17.81 -6.26 -0.09
CA HIS A 65 -18.87 -7.08 -0.63
C HIS A 65 -18.32 -8.19 -1.51
N VAL A 66 -18.91 -9.39 -1.42
CA VAL A 66 -18.51 -10.57 -2.19
C VAL A 66 -19.69 -11.10 -3.01
N VAL A 67 -19.41 -11.43 -4.27
CA VAL A 67 -20.30 -12.19 -5.14
C VAL A 67 -19.61 -13.48 -5.56
N SER A 68 -20.16 -14.63 -5.15
CA SER A 68 -19.65 -15.95 -5.54
C SER A 68 -20.63 -17.06 -5.20
N ARG A 69 -20.70 -18.09 -6.06
CA ARG A 69 -21.47 -19.31 -5.80
C ARG A 69 -20.87 -20.10 -4.65
N GLU A 70 -19.55 -20.30 -4.71
CA GLU A 70 -18.78 -21.06 -3.72
C GLU A 70 -17.83 -20.13 -2.96
N LEU A 71 -17.62 -20.42 -1.67
CA LEU A 71 -16.74 -19.68 -0.79
C LEU A 71 -15.75 -20.64 -0.13
N THR A 72 -14.55 -20.15 0.16
CA THR A 72 -13.67 -20.85 1.08
C THR A 72 -14.21 -20.74 2.51
N GLY A 73 -13.83 -21.70 3.37
CA GLY A 73 -14.21 -21.66 4.78
C GLY A 73 -13.74 -20.40 5.52
N GLY A 74 -12.64 -19.77 5.07
CA GLY A 74 -12.18 -18.49 5.60
C GLY A 74 -13.12 -17.33 5.26
N LEU A 75 -13.62 -17.28 4.03
CA LEU A 75 -14.64 -16.30 3.63
C LEU A 75 -15.97 -16.51 4.36
N ASP A 76 -16.41 -17.76 4.52
CA ASP A 76 -17.60 -18.06 5.32
C ASP A 76 -17.45 -17.62 6.78
N ALA A 77 -16.26 -17.77 7.36
CA ALA A 77 -15.98 -17.25 8.71
C ALA A 77 -16.08 -15.73 8.77
N LEU A 78 -15.47 -15.01 7.81
CA LEU A 78 -15.54 -13.54 7.74
C LEU A 78 -16.98 -13.03 7.58
N ILE A 79 -17.83 -13.73 6.83
CA ILE A 79 -19.26 -13.40 6.70
C ILE A 79 -19.98 -13.59 8.03
N ARG A 80 -19.78 -14.73 8.71
CA ARG A 80 -20.40 -15.00 10.02
C ARG A 80 -19.96 -14.01 11.10
N GLU A 81 -18.72 -13.53 11.02
CA GLU A 81 -18.18 -12.48 11.89
C GLU A 81 -18.71 -11.07 11.54
N GLY A 82 -19.46 -10.92 10.46
CA GLY A 82 -19.97 -9.62 9.98
C GLY A 82 -18.88 -8.72 9.41
N ARG A 83 -17.71 -9.25 9.05
CA ARG A 83 -16.57 -8.49 8.53
C ARG A 83 -16.67 -8.22 7.04
N ILE A 84 -17.38 -9.08 6.31
CA ILE A 84 -17.70 -8.91 4.88
C ILE A 84 -19.16 -9.29 4.63
N ARG A 85 -19.72 -8.83 3.51
CA ARG A 85 -21.10 -9.16 3.12
C ARG A 85 -21.13 -9.95 1.82
N LYS A 86 -21.77 -11.11 1.80
CA LYS A 86 -22.15 -11.78 0.54
C LYS A 86 -23.41 -11.13 0.01
N ILE A 87 -23.37 -10.61 -1.22
CA ILE A 87 -24.49 -9.87 -1.83
C ILE A 87 -25.14 -10.61 -3.01
N GLY A 88 -24.55 -11.73 -3.46
CA GLY A 88 -25.11 -12.56 -4.52
C GLY A 88 -24.26 -13.79 -4.82
N ASP A 89 -24.85 -14.73 -5.55
CA ASP A 89 -24.15 -15.94 -6.03
C ASP A 89 -23.50 -15.73 -7.40
N THR A 90 -24.13 -14.92 -8.26
CA THR A 90 -23.69 -14.64 -9.63
C THR A 90 -23.61 -13.14 -9.86
N PHE A 91 -22.59 -12.71 -10.60
CA PHE A 91 -22.42 -11.29 -10.91
C PHE A 91 -23.41 -10.81 -11.96
N ASP A 92 -24.15 -9.77 -11.60
CA ASP A 92 -24.79 -8.80 -12.49
C ASP A 92 -24.28 -7.36 -12.25
N ASP A 93 -24.53 -6.47 -13.21
CA ASP A 93 -24.05 -5.08 -13.20
C ASP A 93 -24.66 -4.22 -12.08
N GLY A 94 -25.78 -4.63 -11.47
CA GLY A 94 -26.38 -3.96 -10.32
C GLY A 94 -25.49 -4.00 -9.08
N HIS A 95 -24.66 -5.06 -8.93
CA HIS A 95 -23.68 -5.13 -7.84
C HIS A 95 -22.59 -4.05 -7.89
N LEU A 96 -22.45 -3.33 -9.02
CA LEU A 96 -21.49 -2.22 -9.17
C LEU A 96 -22.02 -0.89 -8.61
N GLU A 97 -23.27 -0.84 -8.15
CA GLU A 97 -23.85 0.37 -7.59
C GLU A 97 -23.24 0.71 -6.22
N GLY A 98 -22.82 1.97 -6.04
CA GLY A 98 -22.14 2.45 -4.83
C GLY A 98 -20.73 1.90 -4.60
N VAL A 99 -20.19 1.10 -5.52
CA VAL A 99 -18.85 0.52 -5.41
C VAL A 99 -17.79 1.51 -5.89
N PHE A 100 -16.67 1.62 -5.17
CA PHE A 100 -15.52 2.42 -5.58
C PHE A 100 -14.47 1.61 -6.38
N LEU A 101 -14.24 0.37 -5.93
CA LEU A 101 -13.19 -0.51 -6.45
C LEU A 101 -13.71 -1.93 -6.61
N VAL A 102 -13.31 -2.59 -7.70
CA VAL A 102 -13.71 -3.95 -8.05
C VAL A 102 -12.48 -4.84 -8.22
N ILE A 103 -12.51 -6.01 -7.60
CA ILE A 103 -11.58 -7.10 -7.85
C ILE A 103 -12.33 -8.23 -8.57
N ALA A 104 -11.93 -8.54 -9.80
CA ALA A 104 -12.43 -9.71 -10.53
C ALA A 104 -11.43 -10.86 -10.33
N ALA A 105 -11.81 -11.87 -9.54
CA ALA A 105 -10.93 -12.97 -9.11
C ALA A 105 -11.60 -14.34 -9.28
N THR A 106 -12.34 -14.52 -10.39
CA THR A 106 -12.92 -15.82 -10.77
C THR A 106 -11.96 -16.58 -11.69
N ASP A 107 -12.17 -17.89 -11.86
CA ASP A 107 -11.48 -18.71 -12.86
C ASP A 107 -12.04 -18.50 -14.29
N ASP A 108 -13.18 -17.80 -14.41
CA ASP A 108 -13.82 -17.47 -15.68
C ASP A 108 -13.25 -16.15 -16.24
N ARG A 109 -12.40 -16.28 -17.24
CA ARG A 109 -11.73 -15.14 -17.88
C ARG A 109 -12.68 -14.20 -18.60
N ASP A 110 -13.73 -14.73 -19.24
CA ASP A 110 -14.71 -13.94 -19.98
C ASP A 110 -15.60 -13.15 -19.02
N LEU A 111 -15.97 -13.77 -17.89
CA LEU A 111 -16.66 -13.07 -16.81
C LEU A 111 -15.81 -11.93 -16.23
N ASN A 112 -14.53 -12.18 -15.95
CA ASN A 112 -13.61 -11.15 -15.47
C ASN A 112 -13.46 -9.99 -16.47
N HIS A 113 -13.42 -10.29 -17.77
CA HIS A 113 -13.41 -9.27 -18.84
C HIS A 113 -14.72 -8.46 -18.85
N ARG A 114 -15.88 -9.11 -18.72
CA ARG A 114 -17.19 -8.44 -18.63
C ARG A 114 -17.26 -7.50 -17.43
N ILE A 115 -16.82 -7.96 -16.25
CA ILE A 115 -16.77 -7.15 -15.02
C ILE A 115 -15.88 -5.93 -15.24
N SER A 116 -14.71 -6.10 -15.85
CA SER A 116 -13.79 -5.01 -16.21
C SER A 116 -14.44 -3.96 -17.09
N LEU A 117 -15.11 -4.38 -18.18
CA LEU A 117 -15.80 -3.46 -19.07
C LEU A 117 -16.93 -2.71 -18.35
N SER A 118 -17.77 -3.40 -17.59
CA SER A 118 -18.87 -2.77 -16.83
C SER A 118 -18.37 -1.79 -15.78
N ALA A 119 -17.32 -2.15 -15.04
CA ALA A 119 -16.70 -1.28 -14.03
C ALA A 119 -16.07 -0.02 -14.66
N ARG A 120 -15.32 -0.18 -15.76
CA ARG A 120 -14.68 0.94 -16.48
C ARG A 120 -15.70 1.91 -17.06
N LYS A 121 -16.82 1.42 -17.62
CA LYS A 121 -17.90 2.27 -18.13
C LYS A 121 -18.51 3.17 -17.05
N ARG A 122 -18.43 2.75 -15.79
CA ARG A 122 -18.90 3.50 -14.62
C ARG A 122 -17.81 4.35 -13.95
N GLY A 123 -16.60 4.37 -14.49
CA GLY A 123 -15.46 5.09 -13.91
C GLY A 123 -14.85 4.43 -12.66
N LEU A 124 -15.17 3.16 -12.39
CA LEU A 124 -14.68 2.45 -11.22
C LEU A 124 -13.24 1.95 -11.41
N LEU A 125 -12.51 1.81 -10.30
CA LEU A 125 -11.24 1.11 -10.29
C LEU A 125 -11.49 -0.40 -10.42
N VAL A 126 -10.84 -1.06 -11.37
CA VAL A 126 -10.95 -2.51 -11.57
C VAL A 126 -9.60 -3.19 -11.73
N ASN A 127 -9.43 -4.30 -11.00
CA ASN A 127 -8.31 -5.22 -11.12
C ASN A 127 -8.85 -6.62 -11.39
N ALA A 128 -8.68 -7.09 -12.63
CA ALA A 128 -8.92 -8.47 -13.02
C ALA A 128 -7.64 -9.29 -12.78
N VAL A 129 -7.73 -10.30 -11.93
CA VAL A 129 -6.61 -11.17 -11.58
C VAL A 129 -6.05 -11.85 -12.83
N ASP A 130 -4.73 -11.84 -12.95
CA ASP A 130 -3.99 -12.46 -14.06
C ASP A 130 -4.40 -11.98 -15.47
N GLN A 131 -5.14 -10.88 -15.57
CA GLN A 131 -5.56 -10.26 -16.83
C GLN A 131 -5.21 -8.76 -16.85
N PRO A 132 -3.92 -8.39 -17.00
CA PRO A 132 -3.49 -6.99 -16.94
C PRO A 132 -4.17 -6.04 -17.95
N VAL A 133 -4.61 -6.56 -19.09
CA VAL A 133 -5.34 -5.79 -20.12
C VAL A 133 -6.71 -5.33 -19.61
N ASP A 134 -7.27 -6.05 -18.65
CA ASP A 134 -8.56 -5.82 -18.01
C ASP A 134 -8.43 -5.01 -16.70
N CYS A 135 -7.22 -4.57 -16.35
CA CYS A 135 -6.97 -3.72 -15.19
C CYS A 135 -6.83 -2.24 -15.58
N ASN A 136 -7.46 -1.33 -14.83
CA ASN A 136 -7.12 0.11 -14.88
C ASN A 136 -6.30 0.56 -13.66
N PHE A 137 -6.12 -0.32 -12.66
CA PHE A 137 -5.13 -0.17 -11.60
C PHE A 137 -4.45 -1.52 -11.29
N ILE A 138 -3.29 -1.44 -10.64
CA ILE A 138 -2.52 -2.60 -10.21
C ILE A 138 -2.26 -2.56 -8.70
N VAL A 139 -2.13 -3.75 -8.11
CA VAL A 139 -1.66 -3.91 -6.74
C VAL A 139 -0.14 -4.17 -6.79
N PRO A 140 0.70 -3.23 -6.31
CA PRO A 140 2.15 -3.37 -6.39
C PRO A 140 2.69 -4.34 -5.33
N SER A 141 3.99 -4.63 -5.40
CA SER A 141 4.72 -5.24 -4.27
C SER A 141 4.91 -4.19 -3.17
N ILE A 142 4.54 -4.50 -1.93
CA ILE A 142 4.54 -3.54 -0.82
C ILE A 142 5.52 -3.98 0.27
N VAL A 143 6.31 -3.02 0.78
CA VAL A 143 7.00 -3.11 2.08
C VAL A 143 6.30 -2.16 3.03
N ARG A 144 5.92 -2.65 4.22
CA ARG A 144 5.24 -1.86 5.25
C ARG A 144 5.99 -1.93 6.59
N ARG A 145 6.22 -0.77 7.23
CA ARG A 145 6.74 -0.62 8.60
C ARG A 145 5.90 0.42 9.32
N GLY A 146 4.83 -0.01 9.98
CA GLY A 146 3.83 0.91 10.51
C GLY A 146 3.25 1.77 9.38
N ASP A 147 3.49 3.07 9.46
CA ASP A 147 3.04 4.08 8.49
C ASP A 147 3.99 4.27 7.29
N LEU A 148 5.21 3.70 7.34
CA LEU A 148 6.09 3.69 6.16
C LEU A 148 5.58 2.64 5.17
N VAL A 149 5.18 3.08 3.99
CA VAL A 149 4.76 2.22 2.88
C VAL A 149 5.64 2.49 1.67
N ILE A 150 6.29 1.45 1.16
CA ILE A 150 7.08 1.50 -0.08
C ILE A 150 6.42 0.57 -1.09
N ALA A 151 5.93 1.13 -2.18
CA ALA A 151 5.34 0.40 -3.30
C ALA A 151 6.34 0.24 -4.44
N VAL A 152 6.52 -0.99 -4.92
CA VAL A 152 7.39 -1.35 -6.04
C VAL A 152 6.55 -1.91 -7.18
N SER A 153 6.65 -1.27 -8.36
CA SER A 153 6.01 -1.72 -9.59
C SER A 153 7.02 -1.78 -10.73
N THR A 154 6.92 -2.82 -11.54
CA THR A 154 7.61 -2.95 -12.83
C THR A 154 6.66 -2.73 -14.00
N SER A 155 5.49 -2.13 -13.75
CA SER A 155 4.40 -1.97 -14.72
C SER A 155 4.04 -3.28 -15.42
N GLY A 156 4.05 -4.38 -14.66
CA GLY A 156 3.77 -5.73 -15.16
C GLY A 156 4.92 -6.39 -15.94
N LYS A 157 6.05 -5.71 -16.17
CA LYS A 157 7.16 -6.25 -16.98
C LYS A 157 7.96 -7.35 -16.29
N SER A 158 8.09 -7.31 -14.96
CA SER A 158 8.86 -8.31 -14.21
C SER A 158 8.36 -8.43 -12.76
N PRO A 159 7.44 -9.36 -12.47
CA PRO A 159 7.03 -9.68 -11.10
C PRO A 159 8.20 -10.17 -10.24
N ALA A 160 9.12 -10.96 -10.82
CA ALA A 160 10.31 -11.46 -10.12
C ALA A 160 11.23 -10.33 -9.64
N MET A 161 11.46 -9.31 -10.46
CA MET A 161 12.25 -8.15 -10.06
C MET A 161 11.54 -7.29 -8.99
N ALA A 162 10.23 -7.10 -9.11
CA ALA A 162 9.45 -6.41 -8.07
C ALA A 162 9.56 -7.13 -6.71
N ARG A 163 9.51 -8.47 -6.71
CA ARG A 163 9.72 -9.29 -5.52
C ARG A 163 11.14 -9.13 -4.94
N LYS A 164 12.18 -9.22 -5.77
CA LYS A 164 13.58 -9.06 -5.34
C LYS A 164 13.82 -7.70 -4.69
N LEU A 165 13.30 -6.62 -5.29
CA LEU A 165 13.39 -5.28 -4.73
C LEU A 165 12.64 -5.15 -3.41
N ARG A 166 11.42 -5.68 -3.32
CA ARG A 166 10.65 -5.73 -2.07
C ARG A 166 11.41 -6.42 -0.95
N GLU A 167 12.06 -7.55 -1.24
CA GLU A 167 12.88 -8.29 -0.27
C GLU A 167 14.10 -7.48 0.18
N ALA A 168 14.86 -6.90 -0.76
CA ALA A 168 16.01 -6.05 -0.44
C ALA A 168 15.61 -4.81 0.39
N LEU A 169 14.50 -4.16 0.05
CA LEU A 169 13.95 -3.03 0.80
C LEU A 169 13.45 -3.46 2.18
N SER A 170 12.85 -4.65 2.30
CA SER A 170 12.42 -5.19 3.59
C SER A 170 13.60 -5.43 4.55
N SER A 171 14.76 -5.82 4.02
CA SER A 171 15.99 -5.96 4.82
C SER A 171 16.62 -4.62 5.18
N ARG A 172 16.51 -3.61 4.28
CA ARG A 172 17.10 -2.28 4.50
C ARG A 172 16.29 -1.40 5.46
N PHE A 173 14.96 -1.49 5.40
CA PHE A 173 14.06 -0.67 6.23
C PHE A 173 13.49 -1.54 7.34
N GLY A 174 14.08 -1.45 8.54
CA GLY A 174 13.71 -2.27 9.69
C GLY A 174 12.48 -1.76 10.46
N PRO A 175 12.11 -2.43 11.56
CA PRO A 175 10.97 -2.04 12.40
C PRO A 175 11.12 -0.68 13.07
N GLU A 176 12.35 -0.18 13.24
CA GLU A 176 12.66 1.14 13.81
C GLU A 176 11.97 2.29 13.07
N TYR A 177 11.73 2.14 11.77
CA TYR A 177 11.01 3.14 10.96
C TYR A 177 9.56 3.34 11.41
N ALA A 178 8.90 2.28 11.90
CA ALA A 178 7.54 2.39 12.43
C ALA A 178 7.52 3.28 13.68
N VAL A 179 8.48 3.06 14.58
CA VAL A 179 8.63 3.83 15.82
C VAL A 179 9.05 5.27 15.53
N PHE A 180 9.97 5.44 14.59
CA PHE A 180 10.43 6.76 14.17
C PHE A 180 9.30 7.61 13.58
N LEU A 181 8.47 7.05 12.70
CA LEU A 181 7.35 7.80 12.14
C LEU A 181 6.27 8.13 13.18
N GLU A 182 6.02 7.26 14.15
CA GLU A 182 5.12 7.60 15.27
C GLU A 182 5.67 8.78 16.10
N LEU A 183 6.98 8.76 16.39
CA LEU A 183 7.68 9.87 17.05
C LEU A 183 7.56 11.15 16.22
N MET A 184 7.82 11.09 14.91
CA MET A 184 7.73 12.24 14.00
C MET A 184 6.30 12.78 13.92
N GLY A 185 5.27 11.93 13.93
CA GLY A 185 3.87 12.34 13.96
C GLY A 185 3.52 13.14 15.22
N ARG A 186 3.98 12.68 16.38
CA ARG A 186 3.81 13.38 17.66
C ARG A 186 4.57 14.71 17.69
N LEU A 187 5.84 14.68 17.30
CA LEU A 187 6.68 15.88 17.16
C LEU A 187 6.02 16.90 16.24
N ARG A 188 5.43 16.46 15.13
CA ARG A 188 4.76 17.36 14.19
C ARG A 188 3.62 18.10 14.85
N GLN A 189 2.76 17.43 15.60
CA GLN A 189 1.65 18.08 16.31
C GLN A 189 2.18 19.09 17.34
N ALA A 190 3.16 18.69 18.15
CA ALA A 190 3.70 19.51 19.22
C ALA A 190 4.52 20.72 18.71
N VAL A 191 5.21 20.60 17.57
CA VAL A 191 5.96 21.70 16.93
C VAL A 191 5.01 22.69 16.25
N LEU A 192 4.03 22.20 15.49
CA LEU A 192 3.11 23.05 14.74
C LEU A 192 2.17 23.86 15.64
N SER A 193 1.83 23.34 16.83
CA SER A 193 1.03 24.08 17.82
C SER A 193 1.74 25.32 18.39
N ARG A 194 3.07 25.46 18.18
CA ARG A 194 3.86 26.60 18.69
C ARG A 194 3.83 27.82 17.79
N GLY A 195 3.23 27.74 16.60
CA GLY A 195 3.16 28.87 15.67
C GLY A 195 4.53 29.35 15.16
N PHE A 196 5.54 28.47 15.17
CA PHE A 196 6.84 28.79 14.58
C PHE A 196 6.73 29.04 13.07
N THR A 197 7.71 29.78 12.53
CA THR A 197 7.80 30.02 11.08
C THR A 197 8.01 28.71 10.32
N GLN A 198 7.58 28.67 9.06
CA GLN A 198 7.77 27.52 8.16
C GLN A 198 9.26 27.11 8.07
N GLU A 199 10.15 28.09 8.01
CA GLU A 199 11.59 27.87 7.93
C GLU A 199 12.15 27.22 9.21
N LYS A 200 11.69 27.64 10.39
CA LYS A 200 12.10 27.01 11.67
C LYS A 200 11.58 25.57 11.77
N ASN A 201 10.32 25.34 11.40
CA ASN A 201 9.74 23.99 11.37
C ASN A 201 10.53 23.07 10.42
N ARG A 202 10.86 23.55 9.22
CA ARG A 202 11.66 22.82 8.24
C ARG A 202 13.02 22.41 8.81
N ARG A 203 13.73 23.33 9.47
CA ARG A 203 15.03 23.03 10.11
C ARG A 203 14.93 21.97 11.19
N ILE A 204 13.91 22.04 12.06
CA ILE A 204 13.70 21.04 13.11
C ILE A 204 13.45 19.66 12.50
N PHE A 205 12.50 19.53 11.56
CA PHE A 205 12.18 18.23 10.96
C PHE A 205 13.33 17.66 10.13
N GLN A 206 14.05 18.50 9.39
CA GLN A 206 15.21 18.06 8.64
C GLN A 206 16.32 17.57 9.57
N GLY A 207 16.61 18.32 10.65
CA GLY A 207 17.59 17.90 11.66
C GLY A 207 17.24 16.56 12.32
N LEU A 208 15.95 16.31 12.58
CA LEU A 208 15.50 15.02 13.13
C LEU A 208 15.69 13.87 12.14
N VAL A 209 15.37 14.07 10.85
CA VAL A 209 15.53 13.05 9.81
C VAL A 209 17.00 12.74 9.53
N ASP A 210 17.87 13.76 9.58
CA ASP A 210 19.31 13.63 9.33
C ASP A 210 20.11 13.19 10.57
N SER A 211 19.44 12.98 11.71
CA SER A 211 20.07 12.56 12.96
C SER A 211 20.25 11.03 13.06
N ASP A 212 21.00 10.60 14.06
CA ASP A 212 21.21 9.18 14.38
C ASP A 212 20.05 8.53 15.17
N ILE A 213 18.87 9.18 15.25
CA ILE A 213 17.72 8.64 15.98
C ILE A 213 17.31 7.27 15.43
N LEU A 214 17.35 7.04 14.12
CA LEU A 214 17.00 5.74 13.53
C LEU A 214 17.95 4.64 13.99
N GLN A 215 19.26 4.91 14.04
CA GLN A 215 20.30 4.00 14.50
C GLN A 215 20.12 3.69 15.98
N ALA A 216 19.87 4.71 16.80
CA ALA A 216 19.60 4.55 18.22
C ALA A 216 18.31 3.74 18.48
N LEU A 217 17.23 3.98 17.70
CA LEU A 217 16.00 3.19 17.78
C LEU A 217 16.23 1.73 17.37
N ALA A 218 17.03 1.47 16.33
CA ALA A 218 17.39 0.11 15.92
C ALA A 218 18.19 -0.62 17.01
N ALA A 219 19.03 0.11 17.76
CA ALA A 219 19.78 -0.41 18.91
C ALA A 219 18.96 -0.48 20.21
N ASN A 220 17.71 -0.03 20.23
CA ASN A 220 16.88 0.18 21.43
C ASN A 220 17.52 1.12 22.47
N ASP A 221 18.38 2.04 22.03
CA ASP A 221 19.05 3.02 22.88
C ASP A 221 18.18 4.27 23.08
N TRP A 222 17.18 4.12 23.96
CA TRP A 222 16.24 5.19 24.31
C TRP A 222 16.87 6.33 25.13
N GLU A 223 18.08 6.15 25.64
CA GLU A 223 18.83 7.22 26.30
C GLU A 223 19.45 8.15 25.29
N HIS A 224 20.09 7.57 24.27
CA HIS A 224 20.65 8.33 23.18
C HIS A 224 19.56 9.05 22.37
N VAL A 225 18.42 8.40 22.08
CA VAL A 225 17.26 9.07 21.47
C VAL A 225 16.82 10.29 22.30
N ALA A 226 16.72 10.15 23.62
CA ALA A 226 16.30 11.26 24.48
C ALA A 226 17.34 12.39 24.54
N SER A 227 18.65 12.06 24.49
CA SER A 227 19.71 13.08 24.43
C SER A 227 19.63 13.89 23.14
N MET A 228 19.56 13.21 22.00
CA MET A 228 19.43 13.85 20.69
C MET A 228 18.19 14.75 20.59
N LEU A 229 17.03 14.26 21.07
CA LEU A 229 15.81 15.07 21.08
C LEU A 229 15.93 16.29 22.01
N ARG A 230 16.62 16.19 23.14
CA ARG A 230 16.83 17.33 24.04
C ARG A 230 17.69 18.43 23.39
N GLU A 231 18.68 18.03 22.60
CA GLU A 231 19.57 18.98 21.90
C GLU A 231 18.88 19.66 20.71
N MET A 232 18.03 18.93 19.98
CA MET A 232 17.38 19.42 18.76
C MET A 232 16.08 20.20 19.03
N LEU A 233 15.42 19.96 20.15
CA LEU A 233 14.11 20.52 20.45
C LEU A 233 14.19 21.62 21.53
N PRO A 234 13.30 22.63 21.48
CA PRO A 234 13.08 23.52 22.62
C PRO A 234 12.78 22.72 23.91
N GLY A 235 13.30 23.16 25.05
CA GLY A 235 13.28 22.37 26.29
C GLY A 235 11.88 22.02 26.80
N ASP A 236 10.90 22.89 26.58
CA ASP A 236 9.50 22.67 26.90
C ASP A 236 8.83 21.64 25.97
N LEU A 237 9.18 21.64 24.69
CA LEU A 237 8.75 20.63 23.72
C LEU A 237 9.32 19.24 24.07
N PHE A 238 10.59 19.19 24.49
CA PHE A 238 11.20 17.94 24.93
C PHE A 238 10.47 17.33 26.14
N MET A 239 10.04 18.14 27.11
CA MET A 239 9.34 17.65 28.30
C MET A 239 8.00 17.00 27.98
N GLU A 240 7.25 17.55 27.02
CA GLU A 240 5.99 16.96 26.53
C GLU A 240 6.21 15.55 25.98
N ILE A 241 7.27 15.37 25.17
CA ILE A 241 7.56 14.12 24.46
C ILE A 241 8.26 13.09 25.34
N ARG A 242 9.01 13.54 26.35
CA ARG A 242 9.71 12.67 27.30
C ARG A 242 8.77 11.69 27.99
N SER A 243 7.54 12.10 28.31
CA SER A 243 6.52 11.25 28.93
C SER A 243 6.20 10.00 28.07
N TRP A 244 6.11 10.18 26.75
CA TRP A 244 5.88 9.11 25.80
C TRP A 244 7.10 8.19 25.66
N LEU A 245 8.31 8.77 25.62
CA LEU A 245 9.56 7.99 25.56
C LEU A 245 9.71 7.08 26.78
N SER A 246 9.39 7.55 27.98
CA SER A 246 9.42 6.75 29.21
C SER A 246 8.45 5.56 29.18
N GLY A 247 7.29 5.69 28.53
CA GLY A 247 6.32 4.61 28.41
C GLY A 247 6.79 3.45 27.51
N ARG A 248 7.76 3.67 26.62
CA ARG A 248 8.33 2.64 25.74
C ARG A 248 9.57 1.95 26.31
N ARG A 249 10.16 2.49 27.39
CA ARG A 249 11.34 1.92 28.07
C ARG A 249 11.07 0.65 28.87
N SER A 250 9.80 0.22 29.04
CA SER A 250 9.46 -1.00 29.79
C SER A 250 9.17 -2.18 28.86
N PRO A 251 10.16 -3.06 28.57
CA PRO A 251 9.89 -4.37 27.99
C PRO A 251 9.37 -5.28 29.11
N GLY A 252 8.05 -5.31 29.35
CA GLY A 252 7.51 -6.12 30.45
C GLY A 252 6.02 -5.98 30.72
N SER A 253 5.15 -5.98 29.72
CA SER A 253 3.78 -6.52 29.83
C SER A 253 3.09 -6.45 28.47
N GLY A 254 2.62 -7.59 27.98
CA GLY A 254 1.85 -7.68 26.76
C GLY A 254 0.57 -6.84 26.86
N GLY A 255 0.59 -5.67 26.21
CA GLY A 255 -0.60 -4.87 25.97
C GLY A 255 -1.41 -5.49 24.83
N ARG A 256 -2.40 -6.31 25.19
CA ARG A 256 -3.52 -6.66 24.31
C ARG A 256 -4.07 -5.38 23.68
N ARG A 257 -4.31 -5.41 22.35
CA ARG A 257 -5.16 -4.42 21.68
C ARG A 257 -6.49 -4.32 22.45
N PRO A 258 -7.08 -3.12 22.61
CA PRO A 258 -8.41 -3.02 23.16
C PRO A 258 -9.38 -3.65 22.17
N SER A 259 -9.87 -4.84 22.50
CA SER A 259 -11.11 -5.36 21.92
C SER A 259 -12.21 -4.38 22.31
N GLY A 260 -12.72 -3.64 21.32
CA GLY A 260 -13.89 -2.79 21.48
C GLY A 260 -15.04 -3.62 22.05
N ARG A 261 -15.47 -3.29 23.27
CA ARG A 261 -16.67 -3.82 23.90
C ARG A 261 -17.87 -3.39 23.08
N VAL A 262 -18.58 -4.39 22.56
CA VAL A 262 -19.98 -4.29 22.16
C VAL A 262 -20.79 -3.93 23.40
N GLY A 263 -21.47 -2.79 23.35
CA GLY A 263 -22.49 -2.39 24.30
C GLY A 263 -23.86 -2.60 23.68
N ARG A 264 -24.54 -3.67 24.15
CA ARG A 264 -25.98 -3.98 24.11
C ARG A 264 -26.67 -4.10 22.75
#